data_AF-A0A7S1LHE7-F1
#
_entry.id   AF-A0A7S1LHE7-F1
#
_cell.length_a   1.000
_cell.length_b   1.000
_cell.length_c   1.000
_cell.angle_alpha   90.00
_cell.angle_beta   90.00
_cell.angle_gamma   90.00
#
_symmetry.space_group_name_H-M   'P 1'
#
loop_
_entity.id
_entity.type
_entity.pdbx_description
1 polymer ?
#
loop_
_entity_poly.entity_id
_entity_poly.type
_entity_poly.pdbx_seq_one_letter_code
_entity_poly.pdbx_strand_id
1 'polypeptide(L)'
;LETAAEIYLMPLEVIGAYVEVEGQEVRKRTSTSTELDALVKPLSQADMVQLFGDKILKEGATWAKTANVLARPAVKDEVVVTCINGRVQACAKALDEDDKVVQGKHHELFIVGHEEFNRSYECEGSPLPGKTAVDKLLTSQGFRSFKPKPTVLSAYKIKAEDVFKAPWSFQTSSGLEAMNVGDYLVLATTEDAEVHILTEADLESYTCTGTSSVTAFASRLLTARK
;
A
#
# COMPACT_ATOMS: atom_id res chain seq x y z
N LEU A 1 27.25 -8.44 -22.14
CA LEU A 1 28.12 -7.65 -21.24
C LEU A 1 27.35 -6.39 -20.93
N GLU A 2 26.72 -6.33 -19.76
CA GLU A 2 26.23 -5.10 -19.12
C GLU A 2 25.80 -5.51 -17.70
N THR A 3 26.79 -5.70 -16.83
CA THR A 3 26.54 -5.72 -15.39
C THR A 3 26.21 -4.30 -14.99
N ALA A 4 24.93 -3.99 -14.80
CA ALA A 4 24.53 -2.71 -14.24
C ALA A 4 25.13 -2.60 -12.83
N ALA A 5 26.10 -1.71 -12.68
CA ALA A 5 26.53 -1.24 -11.37
C ALA A 5 25.50 -0.22 -10.89
N GLU A 6 24.73 -0.55 -9.86
CA GLU A 6 23.88 0.43 -9.20
C GLU A 6 24.77 1.51 -8.57
N ILE A 7 24.56 2.76 -8.99
CA ILE A 7 25.27 3.93 -8.43
C ILE A 7 24.31 4.61 -7.47
N TYR A 8 24.58 4.52 -6.18
CA TYR A 8 23.86 5.26 -5.16
C TYR A 8 24.55 6.61 -4.93
N LEU A 9 23.84 7.71 -5.24
CA LEU A 9 24.28 9.06 -4.87
C LEU A 9 23.93 9.28 -3.39
N MET A 10 24.91 9.12 -2.51
CA MET A 10 24.75 9.43 -1.08
C MET A 10 25.28 10.83 -0.76
N PRO A 11 24.55 11.65 0.03
CA PRO A 11 25.06 12.92 0.54
C PRO A 11 26.36 12.75 1.34
N LEU A 12 27.25 13.73 1.26
CA LEU A 12 28.56 13.70 1.94
C LEU A 12 28.45 13.52 3.46
N GLU A 13 27.37 14.01 4.08
CA GLU A 13 27.15 13.84 5.53
C GLU A 13 26.89 12.37 5.90
N VAL A 14 26.34 11.58 4.97
CA VAL A 14 26.05 10.16 5.16
C VAL A 14 27.33 9.33 5.04
N ILE A 15 28.21 9.67 4.08
CA ILE A 15 29.48 8.95 3.85
C ILE A 15 30.39 9.03 5.08
N GLY A 16 30.41 10.18 5.77
CA GLY A 16 31.25 10.38 6.97
C GLY A 16 30.89 9.50 8.18
N ALA A 17 29.72 8.84 8.16
CA ALA A 17 29.30 7.92 9.23
C ALA A 17 29.69 6.45 8.98
N TYR A 18 30.26 6.13 7.80
CA TYR A 18 30.70 4.77 7.49
C TYR A 18 32.19 4.61 7.82
N VAL A 19 32.50 3.50 8.49
CA VAL A 19 33.88 3.05 8.68
C VAL A 19 34.18 2.03 7.58
N GLU A 20 35.29 2.22 6.88
CA GLU A 20 35.77 1.25 5.90
C GLU A 20 36.11 -0.06 6.62
N VAL A 21 35.38 -1.13 6.29
CA VAL A 21 35.60 -2.46 6.89
C VAL A 21 36.41 -3.29 5.90
N GLU A 22 37.73 -3.25 6.01
CA GLU A 22 38.59 -4.16 5.25
C GLU A 22 38.44 -5.60 5.77
N GLY A 23 38.10 -6.54 4.89
CA GLY A 23 38.41 -7.96 5.09
C GLY A 23 37.39 -8.82 5.87
N GLN A 24 36.15 -8.41 6.07
CA GLN A 24 35.12 -9.37 6.50
C GLN A 24 34.60 -10.17 5.30
N GLU A 25 34.94 -11.45 5.24
CA GLU A 25 34.22 -12.41 4.41
C GLU A 25 32.73 -12.25 4.70
N VAL A 26 31.97 -11.84 3.68
CA VAL A 26 30.52 -11.81 3.72
C VAL A 26 30.06 -13.23 4.00
N ARG A 27 29.82 -13.56 5.28
CA ARG A 27 29.08 -14.76 5.67
C ARG A 27 27.72 -14.63 4.99
N LYS A 28 27.60 -15.29 3.83
CA LYS A 28 26.31 -15.56 3.21
C LYS A 28 25.47 -16.21 4.30
N ARG A 29 24.51 -15.46 4.83
CA ARG A 29 23.45 -16.04 5.66
C ARG A 29 22.71 -17.00 4.74
N THR A 30 23.11 -18.26 4.75
CA THR A 30 22.26 -19.36 4.32
C THR A 30 21.13 -19.43 5.33
N SER A 31 20.07 -18.68 5.05
CA SER A 31 18.76 -18.83 5.68
C SER A 31 18.30 -20.27 5.44
N THR A 32 18.38 -21.11 6.45
CA THR A 32 17.95 -22.51 6.43
C THR A 32 16.43 -22.67 6.64
N SER A 33 15.59 -21.64 6.41
CA SER A 33 14.12 -21.75 6.50
C SER A 33 13.40 -21.98 5.16
N THR A 34 14.13 -22.06 4.05
CA THR A 34 13.53 -21.90 2.71
C THR A 34 12.72 -23.10 2.20
N GLU A 35 12.92 -24.33 2.72
CA GLU A 35 12.27 -25.52 2.14
C GLU A 35 10.86 -25.81 2.70
N LEU A 36 10.57 -25.46 3.95
CA LEU A 36 9.23 -25.64 4.53
C LEU A 36 8.29 -24.49 4.16
N ASP A 37 8.82 -23.26 4.04
CA ASP A 37 8.03 -22.08 3.66
C ASP A 37 7.63 -22.10 2.18
N ALA A 38 8.39 -22.79 1.32
CA ALA A 38 8.09 -22.93 -0.11
C ALA A 38 6.91 -23.87 -0.42
N LEU A 39 6.43 -24.63 0.57
CA LEU A 39 5.33 -25.59 0.40
C LEU A 39 3.95 -25.04 0.77
N VAL A 40 3.88 -23.89 1.45
CA VAL A 40 2.62 -23.28 1.84
C VAL A 40 2.17 -22.33 0.75
N LYS A 41 1.26 -22.81 -0.11
CA LYS A 41 0.64 -21.97 -1.15
C LYS A 41 -0.07 -20.78 -0.48
N PRO A 42 0.19 -19.52 -0.89
CA PRO A 42 -0.54 -18.36 -0.40
C PRO A 42 -2.05 -18.50 -0.64
N LEU A 43 -2.86 -17.98 0.28
CA LEU A 43 -4.31 -17.94 0.07
C LEU A 43 -4.67 -17.04 -1.11
N SER A 44 -5.72 -17.43 -1.84
CA SER A 44 -6.32 -16.54 -2.84
C SER A 44 -7.20 -15.49 -2.16
N GLN A 45 -7.53 -14.41 -2.88
CA GLN A 45 -8.52 -13.43 -2.41
C GLN A 45 -9.88 -14.05 -2.10
N ALA A 46 -10.32 -15.02 -2.90
CA ALA A 46 -11.58 -15.72 -2.67
C ALA A 46 -11.58 -16.47 -1.33
N ASP A 47 -10.47 -17.13 -1.01
CA ASP A 47 -10.29 -17.84 0.27
C ASP A 47 -10.23 -16.86 1.44
N MET A 48 -9.51 -15.74 1.29
CA MET A 48 -9.43 -14.69 2.32
C MET A 48 -10.79 -14.07 2.61
N VAL A 49 -11.57 -13.74 1.58
CA VAL A 49 -12.94 -13.23 1.73
C VAL A 49 -13.84 -14.27 2.38
N GLN A 50 -13.71 -15.55 2.03
CA GLN A 50 -14.48 -16.63 2.65
C GLN A 50 -14.15 -16.81 4.13
N LEU A 51 -12.87 -16.72 4.50
CA LEU A 51 -12.39 -16.93 5.88
C LEU A 51 -12.67 -15.73 6.77
N PHE A 52 -12.42 -14.52 6.28
CA PHE A 52 -12.41 -13.31 7.09
C PHE A 52 -13.47 -12.28 6.71
N GLY A 53 -14.09 -12.34 5.54
CA GLY A 53 -15.04 -11.31 5.09
C GLY A 53 -16.19 -11.08 6.08
N ASP A 54 -16.84 -12.16 6.53
CA ASP A 54 -17.89 -12.11 7.54
C ASP A 54 -17.40 -11.54 8.88
N LYS A 55 -16.17 -11.90 9.28
CA LYS A 55 -15.54 -11.43 10.52
C LYS A 55 -15.23 -9.93 10.44
N ILE A 56 -14.67 -9.49 9.31
CA ILE A 56 -14.35 -8.09 9.03
C ILE A 56 -15.62 -7.23 9.07
N LEU A 57 -16.70 -7.70 8.45
CA LEU A 57 -17.96 -6.95 8.40
C LEU A 57 -18.71 -6.89 9.75
N LYS A 58 -18.62 -7.95 10.57
CA LYS A 58 -19.35 -8.05 11.86
C LYS A 58 -18.57 -7.47 13.04
N GLU A 59 -17.26 -7.71 13.10
CA GLU A 59 -16.41 -7.31 14.22
C GLU A 59 -15.54 -6.08 13.89
N GLY A 60 -15.45 -5.70 12.61
CA GLY A 60 -14.66 -4.55 12.19
C GLY A 60 -15.30 -3.20 12.53
N ALA A 61 -14.45 -2.20 12.63
CA ALA A 61 -14.88 -0.80 12.67
C ALA A 61 -14.99 -0.25 11.24
N THR A 62 -15.91 0.67 11.03
CA THR A 62 -16.10 1.34 9.76
C THR A 62 -15.21 2.56 9.67
N TRP A 63 -14.47 2.70 8.57
CA TRP A 63 -13.55 3.79 8.33
C TRP A 63 -13.80 4.45 6.99
N ALA A 64 -13.63 5.75 6.92
CA ALA A 64 -13.66 6.53 5.69
C ALA A 64 -12.31 7.21 5.46
N LYS A 65 -11.79 7.16 4.23
CA LYS A 65 -10.55 7.86 3.88
C LYS A 65 -10.82 9.36 3.87
N THR A 66 -10.04 10.13 4.62
CA THR A 66 -10.25 11.58 4.76
C THR A 66 -9.03 12.41 4.37
N ALA A 67 -7.83 11.82 4.41
CA ALA A 67 -6.63 12.54 4.04
C ALA A 67 -6.54 12.73 2.52
N ASN A 68 -6.22 13.96 2.10
CA ASN A 68 -5.87 14.26 0.72
C ASN A 68 -4.56 13.58 0.35
N VAL A 69 -4.38 13.32 -0.95
CA VAL A 69 -3.13 12.82 -1.50
C VAL A 69 -2.51 13.86 -2.41
N LEU A 70 -1.17 13.90 -2.47
CA LEU A 70 -0.47 14.70 -3.46
C LEU A 70 -0.20 13.85 -4.69
N ALA A 71 -0.62 14.33 -5.85
CA ALA A 71 -0.36 13.66 -7.11
C ALA A 71 -0.04 14.64 -8.23
N ARG A 72 0.60 14.14 -9.28
CA ARG A 72 0.80 14.84 -10.55
C ARG A 72 0.59 13.88 -11.72
N PRO A 73 0.34 14.37 -12.94
CA PRO A 73 0.45 13.55 -14.14
C PRO A 73 1.82 12.87 -14.20
N ALA A 74 1.82 11.58 -14.53
CA ALA A 74 3.04 10.89 -14.92
C ALA A 74 3.41 11.31 -16.35
N VAL A 75 4.70 11.25 -16.66
CA VAL A 75 5.16 11.33 -18.05
C VAL A 75 5.16 9.91 -18.63
N LYS A 76 4.71 9.73 -19.87
CA LYS A 76 4.78 8.42 -20.51
C LYS A 76 6.21 7.88 -20.49
N ASP A 77 6.36 6.60 -20.18
CA ASP A 77 7.64 5.93 -19.98
C ASP A 77 8.47 6.43 -18.78
N GLU A 78 7.92 7.31 -17.92
CA GLU A 78 8.55 7.73 -16.67
C GLU A 78 8.76 6.53 -15.74
N VAL A 79 9.98 6.41 -15.22
CA VAL A 79 10.32 5.39 -14.22
C VAL A 79 10.34 6.03 -12.84
N VAL A 80 9.48 5.54 -11.95
CA VAL A 80 9.41 5.96 -10.56
C VAL A 80 9.95 4.86 -9.67
N VAL A 81 10.92 5.21 -8.84
CA VAL A 81 11.50 4.31 -7.84
C VAL A 81 10.90 4.65 -6.48
N THR A 82 10.20 3.69 -5.88
CA THR A 82 9.61 3.84 -4.57
C THR A 82 10.67 3.57 -3.51
N CYS A 83 11.05 4.61 -2.77
CA CYS A 83 12.03 4.54 -1.71
C CYS A 83 11.38 4.78 -0.35
N ILE A 84 11.48 3.82 0.57
CA ILE A 84 10.99 3.96 1.95
C ILE A 84 12.18 3.82 2.88
N ASN A 85 12.42 4.84 3.73
CA ASN A 85 13.55 4.90 4.65
C ASN A 85 14.91 4.68 3.97
N GLY A 86 15.09 5.29 2.78
CA GLY A 86 16.33 5.21 2.00
C GLY A 86 16.56 3.87 1.29
N ARG A 87 15.60 2.93 1.32
CA ARG A 87 15.68 1.66 0.62
C ARG A 87 14.71 1.62 -0.55
N VAL A 88 15.19 1.14 -1.70
CA VAL A 88 14.35 0.86 -2.87
C VAL A 88 13.45 -0.33 -2.53
N GLN A 89 12.14 -0.12 -2.64
CA GLN A 89 11.12 -1.14 -2.42
C GLN A 89 10.53 -1.63 -3.75
N ALA A 90 10.35 -0.71 -4.70
CA ALA A 90 9.75 -1.01 -6.00
C ALA A 90 10.27 -0.06 -7.08
N CYS A 91 10.12 -0.49 -8.33
CA CYS A 91 10.37 0.31 -9.52
C CYS A 91 9.21 0.09 -10.49
N ALA A 92 8.52 1.16 -10.85
CA ALA A 92 7.38 1.13 -11.74
C ALA A 92 7.61 2.08 -12.92
N LYS A 93 7.05 1.73 -14.07
CA LYS A 93 7.10 2.54 -15.29
C LYS A 93 5.68 2.96 -15.66
N ALA A 94 5.50 4.25 -15.96
CA ALA A 94 4.23 4.79 -16.43
C ALA A 94 3.95 4.24 -17.82
N LEU A 95 2.79 3.62 -17.99
CA LEU A 95 2.40 2.98 -19.24
C LEU A 95 1.59 3.94 -20.10
N ASP A 96 0.77 4.78 -19.44
CA ASP A 96 -0.16 5.69 -20.07
C ASP A 96 0.11 7.15 -19.66
N GLU A 97 -0.22 8.09 -20.55
CA GLU A 97 -0.07 9.53 -20.30
C GLU A 97 -1.02 10.04 -19.21
N ASP A 98 -2.06 9.26 -18.93
CA ASP A 98 -3.08 9.56 -17.94
C ASP A 98 -2.78 8.98 -16.55
N ASP A 99 -1.69 8.23 -16.41
CA ASP A 99 -1.18 7.75 -15.13
C ASP A 99 -0.84 8.93 -14.20
N LYS A 100 -0.78 8.63 -12.91
CA LYS A 100 -0.47 9.61 -11.87
C LYS A 100 0.72 9.16 -11.05
N VAL A 101 1.67 10.06 -10.82
CA VAL A 101 2.69 9.90 -9.78
C VAL A 101 2.11 10.42 -8.49
N VAL A 102 2.01 9.55 -7.49
CA VAL A 102 1.40 9.82 -6.19
C VAL A 102 2.50 9.84 -5.14
N GLN A 103 2.43 10.80 -4.22
CA GLN A 103 3.29 10.85 -3.05
C GLN A 103 2.59 10.19 -1.86
N GLY A 104 3.22 9.16 -1.31
CA GLY A 104 2.79 8.48 -0.10
C GLY A 104 3.19 9.19 1.18
N LYS A 105 2.90 8.53 2.31
CA LYS A 105 3.02 9.13 3.66
C LYS A 105 4.46 9.38 4.07
N HIS A 106 5.38 8.53 3.63
CA HIS A 106 6.82 8.64 3.89
C HIS A 106 7.55 9.41 2.79
N HIS A 107 6.81 10.19 2.00
CA HIS A 107 7.30 10.94 0.82
C HIS A 107 7.83 10.07 -0.32
N GLU A 108 7.57 8.76 -0.27
CA GLU A 108 7.79 7.83 -1.36
C GLU A 108 6.89 8.17 -2.55
N LEU A 109 7.40 7.91 -3.76
CA LEU A 109 6.64 8.09 -4.98
C LEU A 109 6.27 6.72 -5.56
N PHE A 110 5.06 6.61 -6.08
CA PHE A 110 4.60 5.44 -6.82
C PHE A 110 3.66 5.86 -7.94
N ILE A 111 3.46 4.97 -8.92
CA ILE A 111 2.58 5.19 -10.06
C ILE A 111 1.24 4.54 -9.77
N VAL A 112 0.16 5.27 -10.06
CA VAL A 112 -1.22 4.78 -9.99
C VAL A 112 -1.85 4.97 -11.36
N GLY A 113 -2.50 3.91 -11.85
CA GLY A 113 -3.19 3.91 -13.13
C GLY A 113 -4.35 4.91 -13.14
N HIS A 114 -4.67 5.45 -14.32
CA HIS A 114 -5.73 6.46 -14.47
C HIS A 114 -7.08 6.04 -13.86
N GLU A 115 -7.55 4.84 -14.21
CA GLU A 115 -8.85 4.33 -13.75
C GLU A 115 -8.90 4.12 -12.24
N GLU A 116 -7.82 3.55 -11.67
CA GLU A 116 -7.68 3.35 -10.24
C GLU A 116 -7.68 4.70 -9.50
N PHE A 117 -6.91 5.67 -9.99
CA PHE A 117 -6.85 7.00 -9.39
C PHE A 117 -8.22 7.68 -9.40
N ASN A 118 -8.91 7.64 -10.54
CA ASN A 118 -10.24 8.23 -10.68
C ASN A 118 -11.31 7.51 -9.85
N ARG A 119 -11.17 6.21 -9.58
CA ARG A 119 -12.07 5.49 -8.69
C ARG A 119 -11.94 5.98 -7.24
N SER A 120 -10.73 6.31 -6.82
CA SER A 120 -10.42 6.63 -5.43
C SER A 120 -10.42 8.13 -5.09
N TYR A 121 -10.21 9.03 -6.06
CA TYR A 121 -10.04 10.46 -5.81
C TYR A 121 -10.94 11.32 -6.72
N GLU A 122 -11.23 12.53 -6.27
CA GLU A 122 -11.85 13.57 -7.10
C GLU A 122 -10.90 13.93 -8.25
N CYS A 123 -11.42 14.11 -9.48
CA CYS A 123 -10.57 14.34 -10.66
C CYS A 123 -9.86 15.71 -10.64
N GLU A 124 -10.46 16.69 -9.96
CA GLU A 124 -9.91 18.04 -9.89
C GLU A 124 -9.05 18.22 -8.63
N GLY A 125 -7.74 18.29 -8.83
CA GLY A 125 -6.78 18.60 -7.77
C GLY A 125 -6.75 20.10 -7.46
N SER A 126 -6.62 20.43 -6.17
CA SER A 126 -6.42 21.79 -5.68
C SER A 126 -4.94 22.18 -5.65
N PRO A 127 -4.58 23.45 -5.89
CA PRO A 127 -3.21 23.92 -5.74
C PRO A 127 -2.68 23.72 -4.32
N LEU A 128 -1.38 23.43 -4.20
CA LEU A 128 -0.69 23.45 -2.91
C LEU A 128 -0.60 24.88 -2.37
N PRO A 129 -0.55 25.08 -1.05
CA PRO A 129 -0.54 26.41 -0.44
C PRO A 129 0.73 27.22 -0.74
N GLY A 130 1.83 26.58 -1.18
CA GLY A 130 3.06 27.25 -1.60
C GLY A 130 3.82 27.97 -0.47
N LYS A 131 3.54 27.62 0.80
CA LYS A 131 4.07 28.31 1.97
C LYS A 131 5.50 27.86 2.30
N THR A 132 5.80 26.59 2.04
CA THR A 132 7.10 25.99 2.34
C THR A 132 7.98 25.87 1.08
N ALA A 133 9.29 25.69 1.26
CA ALA A 133 10.19 25.36 0.15
C ALA A 133 9.81 24.03 -0.52
N VAL A 134 9.32 23.07 0.27
CA VAL A 134 8.83 21.78 -0.21
C VAL A 134 7.58 21.97 -1.07
N ASP A 135 6.61 22.78 -0.64
CA ASP A 135 5.39 23.06 -1.42
C ASP A 135 5.74 23.67 -2.78
N LYS A 136 6.69 24.61 -2.80
CA LYS A 136 7.15 25.26 -4.03
C LYS A 136 7.82 24.26 -4.97
N LEU A 137 8.68 23.39 -4.43
CA LEU A 137 9.31 22.31 -5.20
C LEU A 137 8.26 21.37 -5.80
N LEU A 138 7.33 20.87 -4.99
CA LEU A 138 6.26 19.98 -5.44
C LEU A 138 5.37 20.66 -6.49
N THR A 139 5.03 21.94 -6.27
CA THR A 139 4.27 22.74 -7.24
C THR A 139 5.02 22.87 -8.56
N SER A 140 6.34 23.09 -8.53
CA SER A 140 7.19 23.17 -9.73
C SER A 140 7.27 21.86 -10.51
N GLN A 141 7.04 20.73 -9.83
CA GLN A 141 6.94 19.41 -10.43
C GLN A 141 5.51 19.08 -10.90
N GLY A 142 4.54 19.98 -10.70
CA GLY A 142 3.15 19.80 -11.13
C GLY A 142 2.26 19.06 -10.12
N PHE A 143 2.71 18.86 -8.88
CA PHE A 143 1.88 18.25 -7.85
C PHE A 143 0.71 19.15 -7.43
N ARG A 144 -0.42 18.50 -7.18
CA ARG A 144 -1.67 19.07 -6.65
C ARG A 144 -2.21 18.18 -5.54
N SER A 145 -3.06 18.75 -4.67
CA SER A 145 -3.75 18.04 -3.60
C SER A 145 -5.11 17.53 -4.08
N PHE A 146 -5.31 16.22 -4.06
CA PHE A 146 -6.53 15.54 -4.48
C PHE A 146 -7.28 14.98 -3.28
N LYS A 147 -8.58 15.26 -3.23
CA LYS A 147 -9.44 14.81 -2.15
C LYS A 147 -9.93 13.37 -2.43
N PRO A 148 -9.91 12.47 -1.44
CA PRO A 148 -10.46 11.14 -1.62
C PRO A 148 -11.97 11.20 -1.87
N LYS A 149 -12.47 10.34 -2.76
CA LYS A 149 -13.89 10.06 -2.86
C LYS A 149 -14.35 9.36 -1.57
N PRO A 150 -15.63 9.53 -1.18
CA PRO A 150 -16.16 8.89 0.02
C PRO A 150 -16.23 7.38 -0.19
N THR A 151 -15.15 6.69 0.17
CA THR A 151 -15.07 5.23 0.21
C THR A 151 -15.05 4.78 1.65
N VAL A 152 -15.92 3.83 1.96
CA VAL A 152 -16.05 3.24 3.28
C VAL A 152 -15.48 1.82 3.26
N LEU A 153 -14.58 1.55 4.19
CA LEU A 153 -14.06 0.21 4.43
C LEU A 153 -14.41 -0.25 5.84
N SER A 154 -14.51 -1.57 6.01
CA SER A 154 -14.54 -2.20 7.32
C SER A 154 -13.13 -2.69 7.64
N ALA A 155 -12.59 -2.32 8.80
CA ALA A 155 -11.25 -2.70 9.23
C ALA A 155 -11.32 -3.53 10.51
N TYR A 156 -10.67 -4.69 10.48
CA TYR A 156 -10.62 -5.65 11.58
C TYR A 156 -9.19 -5.85 12.04
N LYS A 157 -8.93 -5.57 13.32
CA LYS A 157 -7.59 -5.74 13.91
C LYS A 157 -7.24 -7.22 14.04
N ILE A 158 -6.17 -7.65 13.38
CA ILE A 158 -5.69 -9.04 13.35
C ILE A 158 -5.26 -9.47 14.76
N LYS A 159 -5.83 -10.58 15.23
CA LYS A 159 -5.49 -11.21 16.51
C LYS A 159 -4.55 -12.40 16.30
N ALA A 160 -3.87 -12.83 17.36
CA ALA A 160 -2.96 -13.98 17.31
C ALA A 160 -3.65 -15.25 16.78
N GLU A 161 -4.89 -15.51 17.21
CA GLU A 161 -5.69 -16.66 16.76
C GLU A 161 -6.01 -16.66 15.25
N ASP A 162 -5.95 -15.50 14.59
CA ASP A 162 -6.27 -15.38 13.16
C ASP A 162 -5.07 -15.77 12.29
N VAL A 163 -3.86 -15.42 12.74
CA VAL A 163 -2.61 -15.81 12.08
C VAL A 163 -2.41 -17.34 12.10
N PHE A 164 -2.98 -18.05 13.07
CA PHE A 164 -2.95 -19.52 13.09
C PHE A 164 -3.96 -20.18 12.13
N LYS A 165 -4.96 -19.44 11.66
CA LYS A 165 -6.03 -19.97 10.78
C LYS A 165 -5.70 -19.85 9.29
N ALA A 166 -4.72 -19.02 8.94
CA ALA A 166 -4.31 -18.78 7.56
C ALA A 166 -2.81 -19.03 7.40
N PRO A 167 -2.35 -19.45 6.20
CA PRO A 167 -0.99 -19.26 5.75
C PRO A 167 -0.47 -17.85 6.06
N TRP A 168 0.84 -17.72 6.26
CA TRP A 168 1.46 -16.43 6.60
C TRP A 168 1.22 -15.32 5.57
N SER A 169 0.90 -15.67 4.32
CA SER A 169 0.66 -14.73 3.24
C SER A 169 -0.54 -15.07 2.37
N PHE A 170 -1.10 -14.06 1.72
CA PHE A 170 -2.14 -14.19 0.71
C PHE A 170 -1.86 -13.27 -0.49
N GLN A 171 -2.40 -13.65 -1.65
CA GLN A 171 -2.24 -12.91 -2.89
C GLN A 171 -3.28 -11.77 -2.95
N THR A 172 -2.84 -10.56 -3.26
CA THR A 172 -3.64 -9.39 -3.64
C THR A 172 -3.37 -9.00 -5.09
N SER A 173 -4.11 -8.02 -5.59
CA SER A 173 -3.86 -7.32 -6.84
C SER A 173 -2.51 -6.57 -6.84
N SER A 174 -2.03 -6.14 -5.67
CA SER A 174 -0.75 -5.45 -5.48
C SER A 174 0.45 -6.39 -5.26
N GLY A 175 0.23 -7.65 -4.90
CA GLY A 175 1.31 -8.62 -4.68
C GLY A 175 0.99 -9.67 -3.64
N LEU A 176 2.00 -10.11 -2.89
CA LEU A 176 1.81 -10.98 -1.73
C LEU A 176 1.85 -10.13 -0.47
N GLU A 177 0.81 -10.24 0.35
CA GLU A 177 0.71 -9.57 1.65
C GLU A 177 0.79 -10.60 2.78
N ALA A 178 1.44 -10.23 3.89
CA ALA A 178 1.65 -11.10 5.04
C ALA A 178 0.90 -10.62 6.27
N MET A 179 0.19 -11.51 6.95
CA MET A 179 -0.64 -11.18 8.11
C MET A 179 0.21 -11.04 9.38
N ASN A 180 0.27 -9.84 9.95
CA ASN A 180 0.88 -9.61 11.26
C ASN A 180 -0.17 -9.28 12.32
N VAL A 181 0.07 -9.74 13.55
CA VAL A 181 -0.77 -9.38 14.70
C VAL A 181 -0.67 -7.87 14.95
N GLY A 182 -1.81 -7.21 15.10
CA GLY A 182 -1.89 -5.77 15.33
C GLY A 182 -2.16 -4.94 14.07
N ASP A 183 -1.87 -5.46 12.88
CA ASP A 183 -2.32 -4.87 11.61
C ASP A 183 -3.83 -5.10 11.43
N TYR A 184 -4.39 -4.58 10.34
CA TYR A 184 -5.82 -4.60 10.07
C TYR A 184 -6.10 -5.29 8.74
N LEU A 185 -6.97 -6.30 8.75
CA LEU A 185 -7.62 -6.75 7.53
C LEU A 185 -8.72 -5.77 7.17
N VAL A 186 -8.70 -5.24 5.95
CA VAL A 186 -9.69 -4.31 5.46
C VAL A 186 -10.45 -4.89 4.29
N LEU A 187 -11.75 -4.60 4.25
CA LEU A 187 -12.64 -4.96 3.14
C LEU A 187 -13.37 -3.70 2.69
N ALA A 188 -13.19 -3.32 1.43
CA ALA A 188 -13.95 -2.23 0.84
C ALA A 188 -15.41 -2.64 0.65
N THR A 189 -16.34 -1.71 0.86
CA THR A 189 -17.79 -1.96 0.70
C THR A 189 -18.21 -1.81 -0.77
N THR A 190 -17.40 -2.34 -1.69
CA THR A 190 -17.60 -2.28 -3.14
C THR A 190 -17.95 -3.66 -3.70
N GLU A 191 -18.43 -3.73 -4.94
CA GLU A 191 -18.79 -5.00 -5.58
C GLU A 191 -17.56 -5.92 -5.76
N ASP A 192 -16.40 -5.33 -6.01
CA ASP A 192 -15.10 -6.01 -6.08
C ASP A 192 -14.42 -6.03 -4.71
N ALA A 193 -15.07 -6.65 -3.73
CA ALA A 193 -14.58 -6.69 -2.35
C ALA A 193 -13.29 -7.53 -2.25
N GLU A 194 -12.14 -6.84 -2.23
CA GLU A 194 -10.81 -7.41 -2.00
C GLU A 194 -10.37 -7.18 -0.55
N VAL A 195 -9.74 -8.20 0.06
CA VAL A 195 -9.14 -8.08 1.39
C VAL A 195 -7.72 -7.54 1.24
N HIS A 196 -7.41 -6.47 1.97
CA HIS A 196 -6.06 -5.91 2.05
C HIS A 196 -5.60 -5.81 3.51
N ILE A 197 -4.30 -5.59 3.71
CA ILE A 197 -3.72 -5.24 5.00
C ILE A 197 -3.47 -3.73 5.07
N LEU A 198 -3.92 -3.10 6.14
CA LEU A 198 -3.46 -1.77 6.55
C LEU A 198 -2.72 -1.87 7.88
N THR A 199 -1.62 -1.15 8.00
CA THR A 199 -0.97 -0.93 9.28
C THR A 199 -1.74 0.10 10.11
N GLU A 200 -1.44 0.20 11.39
CA GLU A 200 -1.99 1.27 12.24
C GLU A 200 -1.63 2.67 11.72
N ALA A 201 -0.44 2.82 11.13
CA ALA A 201 0.02 4.07 10.54
C ALA A 201 -0.78 4.46 9.29
N ASP A 202 -1.24 3.49 8.49
CA ASP A 202 -2.05 3.75 7.30
C ASP A 202 -3.46 4.25 7.67
N LEU A 203 -4.02 3.70 8.76
CA LEU A 203 -5.32 4.10 9.29
C LEU A 203 -5.37 5.54 9.80
N GLU A 204 -4.23 6.19 10.06
CA GLU A 204 -4.20 7.63 10.39
C GLU A 204 -4.75 8.51 9.25
N SER A 205 -4.75 8.02 8.00
CA SER A 205 -5.37 8.70 6.86
C SER A 205 -6.89 8.53 6.76
N TYR A 206 -7.46 7.81 7.73
CA TYR A 206 -8.87 7.46 7.82
C TYR A 206 -9.50 8.02 9.09
N THR A 207 -10.82 8.15 9.07
CA THR A 207 -11.61 8.52 10.24
C THR A 207 -12.62 7.42 10.54
N CYS A 208 -12.61 6.93 11.78
CA CYS A 208 -13.57 5.92 12.24
C CYS A 208 -14.96 6.56 12.30
N THR A 209 -15.91 6.02 11.54
CA THR A 209 -17.29 6.53 11.44
C THR A 209 -18.27 5.76 12.32
N GLY A 210 -17.81 4.68 12.97
CA GLY A 210 -18.59 3.92 13.94
C GLY A 210 -18.27 2.42 13.90
N THR A 211 -18.78 1.68 14.88
CA THR A 211 -18.80 0.22 14.85
C THR A 211 -19.98 -0.25 14.00
N SER A 212 -19.71 -1.09 13.01
CA SER A 212 -20.74 -1.64 12.13
C SER A 212 -21.72 -2.52 12.92
N SER A 213 -22.88 -1.98 13.28
CA SER A 213 -24.06 -2.78 13.63
C SER A 213 -24.71 -3.30 12.33
N VAL A 214 -24.01 -4.15 11.57
CA VAL A 214 -24.49 -4.56 10.25
C VAL A 214 -25.22 -5.90 10.34
N THR A 215 -26.53 -5.81 10.54
CA THR A 215 -27.48 -6.91 10.30
C THR A 215 -28.00 -6.95 8.85
N ALA A 216 -27.62 -5.98 7.99
CA ALA A 216 -28.32 -5.76 6.71
C ALA A 216 -27.52 -5.97 5.41
N PHE A 217 -26.18 -6.09 5.44
CA PHE A 217 -25.37 -6.12 4.21
C PHE A 217 -24.98 -7.54 3.72
N ALA A 218 -24.91 -8.52 4.63
CA ALA A 218 -24.51 -9.89 4.31
C ALA A 218 -25.42 -10.57 3.26
N SER A 219 -26.68 -10.15 3.14
CA SER A 219 -27.63 -10.76 2.20
C SER A 219 -27.41 -10.36 0.72
N ARG A 220 -26.68 -9.27 0.42
CA ARG A 220 -26.52 -8.81 -0.98
C ARG A 220 -25.30 -9.43 -1.69
N LEU A 221 -24.16 -9.55 -1.01
CA LEU A 221 -22.94 -10.12 -1.61
C LEU A 221 -23.05 -11.62 -1.89
N LEU A 222 -23.82 -12.37 -1.10
CA LEU A 222 -24.03 -13.81 -1.30
C LEU A 222 -24.99 -14.15 -2.45
N THR A 223 -25.78 -13.18 -2.93
CA THR A 223 -26.80 -13.43 -3.97
C THR A 223 -26.27 -13.19 -5.39
N ALA A 224 -25.18 -12.44 -5.56
CA ALA A 224 -24.56 -12.16 -6.85
C ALA A 224 -23.61 -13.28 -7.37
N ARG A 225 -23.41 -14.35 -6.59
CA ARG A 225 -22.52 -15.49 -6.95
C ARG A 225 -23.27 -16.80 -7.22
N LYS A 226 -24.56 -16.76 -7.57
CA LYS A 226 -25.32 -17.92 -8.07
C LYS A 226 -25.63 -17.81 -9.54
#